data_AF-X0VMT2-F1
#
_entry.id   AF-X0VMT2-F1
#
_cell.length_a   1.000
_cell.length_b   1.000
_cell.length_c   1.000
_cell.angle_alpha   90.00
_cell.angle_beta   90.00
_cell.angle_gamma   90.00
#
_symmetry.space_group_name_H-M   'P 1'
#
loop_
_entity.id
_entity.type
_entity.pdbx_description
1 polymer ?
#
loop_
_entity_poly.entity_id
_entity_poly.type
_entity_poly.pdbx_seq_one_letter_code
_entity_poly.pdbx_strand_id
1 'polypeptide(L)'
;GWFGVKKGQKWGSGSKHFLRELFEKKHCHYKNFFNDVLEPLFYEALRNDRSYDDHYFSYFNCKIPFLNGGLFDPLNDYNWAKTDILLPDTLFSNKIKTKEGDIGTGILDVFDRYNFTVKEDEPLEKEVAVDPEMLGKVFENLLEVKDRKSKGTYYTPREIVHYMCQESLINYLYTEVNSKQKSRTKEEKIQMKLLGKPDPIQRSLIIEKDSNIISKEDIEKLIKYGDTTIENDNHVATKGEETKTYSFKLPENIRKNAE
;
A
#
# COMPACT_ATOMS: atom_id res chain seq x y z
N GLY A 1 5.62 5.26 20.49
CA GLY A 1 4.51 4.41 20.03
C GLY A 1 3.26 5.26 19.87
N TRP A 2 2.35 4.88 18.97
CA TRP A 2 1.11 5.62 18.74
C TRP A 2 0.01 5.30 19.77
N PHE A 3 0.11 4.16 20.46
CA PHE A 3 -0.81 3.73 21.51
C PHE A 3 -0.30 4.06 22.91
N GLY A 4 -1.19 4.19 23.89
CA GLY A 4 -0.83 4.42 25.29
C GLY A 4 -0.30 5.83 25.57
N VAL A 5 -0.68 6.82 24.76
CA VAL A 5 -0.26 8.22 24.94
C VAL A 5 -1.05 8.85 26.09
N LYS A 6 -0.40 9.62 26.98
CA LYS A 6 -1.13 10.31 28.06
C LYS A 6 -1.99 11.45 27.52
N LYS A 7 -3.10 11.77 28.21
CA LYS A 7 -3.98 12.89 27.84
C LYS A 7 -3.17 14.20 27.72
N GLY A 8 -3.38 14.96 26.66
CA GLY A 8 -2.66 16.21 26.39
C GLY A 8 -1.24 16.05 25.83
N GLN A 9 -0.71 14.84 25.71
CA GLN A 9 0.58 14.59 25.06
C GLN A 9 0.44 14.41 23.55
N LYS A 10 1.53 14.71 22.82
CA LYS A 10 1.60 14.54 21.37
C LYS A 10 1.60 13.06 20.99
N TRP A 11 0.97 12.73 19.87
CA TRP A 11 1.04 11.39 19.30
C TRP A 11 2.49 10.95 19.07
N GLY A 12 2.73 9.64 19.19
CA GLY A 12 4.06 9.04 19.08
C GLY A 12 4.81 8.91 20.41
N SER A 13 4.41 9.62 21.46
CA SER A 13 5.06 9.54 22.79
C SER A 13 4.64 8.34 23.63
N GLY A 14 3.73 7.49 23.14
CA GLY A 14 3.22 6.33 23.85
C GLY A 14 4.20 5.15 23.81
N SER A 15 3.89 4.07 24.51
CA SER A 15 4.76 2.89 24.54
C SER A 15 4.79 2.18 23.19
N LYS A 16 5.95 1.64 22.80
CA LYS A 16 6.04 0.67 21.69
C LYS A 16 5.55 -0.72 22.10
N HIS A 17 5.51 -1.00 23.41
CA HIS A 17 5.10 -2.29 23.98
C HIS A 17 3.70 -2.21 24.61
N PHE A 18 2.82 -1.34 24.09
CA PHE A 18 1.54 -1.04 24.72
C PHE A 18 0.66 -2.29 24.95
N LEU A 19 0.56 -3.20 23.97
CA LEU A 19 -0.21 -4.45 24.13
C LEU A 19 0.38 -5.37 25.21
N ARG A 20 1.71 -5.42 25.32
CA ARG A 20 2.40 -6.16 26.38
C ARG A 20 2.10 -5.54 27.75
N GLU A 21 2.14 -4.21 27.85
CA GLU A 21 1.81 -3.51 29.10
C GLU A 21 0.34 -3.70 29.51
N LEU A 22 -0.58 -3.78 28.55
CA LEU A 22 -1.96 -4.15 28.79
C LEU A 22 -2.07 -5.56 29.38
N PHE A 23 -1.37 -6.54 28.80
CA PHE A 23 -1.31 -7.92 29.31
C PHE A 23 -0.65 -8.00 30.70
N GLU A 24 0.34 -7.15 30.98
CA GLU A 24 0.98 -7.06 32.30
C GLU A 24 0.14 -6.29 33.33
N LYS A 25 -1.11 -5.93 33.00
CA LYS A 25 -2.05 -5.23 33.90
C LYS A 25 -1.57 -3.85 34.36
N LYS A 26 -0.73 -3.17 33.57
CA LYS A 26 -0.22 -1.82 33.89
C LYS A 26 -1.27 -0.73 33.70
N HIS A 27 -2.23 -0.95 32.79
CA HIS A 27 -3.24 0.05 32.40
C HIS A 27 -4.64 -0.26 32.96
N CYS A 28 -4.94 -1.54 33.22
CA CYS A 28 -6.22 -1.97 33.80
C CYS A 28 -6.08 -3.33 34.51
N HIS A 29 -7.04 -3.65 35.36
CA HIS A 29 -7.18 -4.98 35.94
C HIS A 29 -8.19 -5.80 35.14
N TYR A 30 -7.87 -7.06 34.89
CA TYR A 30 -8.73 -7.98 34.17
C TYR A 30 -8.65 -9.42 34.70
N LYS A 31 -9.67 -10.22 34.39
CA LYS A 31 -9.74 -11.67 34.64
C LYS A 31 -9.38 -12.48 33.40
N ASN A 32 -9.85 -12.08 32.23
CA ASN A 32 -9.55 -12.68 30.94
C ASN A 32 -9.03 -11.62 29.97
N PHE A 33 -7.85 -11.82 29.39
CA PHE A 33 -7.24 -10.80 28.54
C PHE A 33 -8.05 -10.52 27.28
N PHE A 34 -8.68 -11.54 26.69
CA PHE A 34 -9.46 -11.34 25.47
C PHE A 34 -10.72 -10.50 25.74
N ASN A 35 -11.61 -10.99 26.62
CA ASN A 35 -12.90 -10.33 26.88
C ASN A 35 -12.75 -8.97 27.56
N ASP A 36 -11.88 -8.86 28.56
CA ASP A 36 -11.81 -7.65 29.38
C ASP A 36 -10.87 -6.59 28.80
N VAL A 37 -9.99 -6.94 27.87
CA VAL A 37 -8.98 -6.01 27.33
C VAL A 37 -9.05 -5.89 25.81
N LEU A 38 -8.96 -7.00 25.08
CA LEU A 38 -8.93 -6.94 23.62
C LEU A 38 -10.28 -6.56 23.02
N GLU A 39 -11.39 -7.05 23.56
CA GLU A 39 -12.72 -6.67 23.05
C GLU A 39 -13.02 -5.16 23.22
N PRO A 40 -12.83 -4.53 24.40
CA PRO A 40 -12.94 -3.07 24.53
C PRO A 40 -11.93 -2.31 23.67
N LEU A 41 -10.69 -2.83 23.53
CA LEU A 41 -9.69 -2.20 22.66
C LEU A 41 -10.14 -2.19 21.20
N PHE A 42 -10.65 -3.31 20.69
CA PHE A 42 -11.04 -3.48 19.30
C PHE A 42 -12.38 -2.81 19.02
N TYR A 43 -13.43 -3.26 19.69
CA TYR A 43 -14.81 -2.91 19.33
C TYR A 43 -15.28 -1.58 19.90
N GLU A 44 -14.52 -0.97 20.80
CA GLU A 44 -14.83 0.36 21.34
C GLU A 44 -13.71 1.37 21.07
N ALA A 45 -12.47 1.09 21.51
CA ALA A 45 -11.39 2.05 21.43
C ALA A 45 -10.97 2.33 19.98
N LEU A 46 -10.62 1.31 19.21
CA LEU A 46 -10.15 1.47 17.83
C LEU A 46 -11.27 1.80 16.84
N ARG A 47 -12.50 1.43 17.19
CA ARG A 47 -13.69 1.56 16.35
C ARG A 47 -14.40 2.91 16.45
N ASN A 48 -14.49 3.52 17.64
CA ASN A 48 -15.25 4.75 17.81
C ASN A 48 -14.34 5.98 17.78
N ASP A 49 -14.73 7.02 17.01
CA ASP A 49 -14.01 8.29 17.06
C ASP A 49 -14.28 9.02 18.38
N ARG A 50 -13.19 9.39 19.05
CA ARG A 50 -13.16 10.16 20.30
C ARG A 50 -12.34 11.44 20.15
N SER A 51 -12.20 11.96 18.93
CA SER A 51 -11.52 13.22 18.63
C SER A 51 -11.99 14.39 19.50
N TYR A 52 -13.27 14.40 19.89
CA TYR A 52 -13.85 15.40 20.79
C TYR A 52 -13.23 15.41 22.21
N ASP A 53 -12.64 14.31 22.68
CA ASP A 53 -11.97 14.21 23.99
C ASP A 53 -10.48 13.84 23.85
N ASP A 54 -9.79 14.44 22.87
CA ASP A 54 -8.36 14.18 22.61
C ASP A 54 -8.06 12.68 22.39
N HIS A 55 -9.02 11.94 21.83
CA HIS A 55 -8.95 10.49 21.64
C HIS A 55 -8.72 9.68 22.93
N TYR A 56 -9.06 10.27 24.08
CA TYR A 56 -8.90 9.63 25.38
C TYR A 56 -9.86 8.45 25.54
N PHE A 57 -9.36 7.34 26.06
CA PHE A 57 -10.16 6.17 26.39
C PHE A 57 -10.05 5.92 27.90
N SER A 58 -11.14 6.18 28.62
CA SER A 58 -11.19 6.13 30.08
C SER A 58 -10.85 4.75 30.64
N TYR A 59 -11.24 3.68 29.94
CA TYR A 59 -11.03 2.31 30.40
C TYR A 59 -9.53 1.95 30.55
N PHE A 60 -8.67 2.47 29.66
CA PHE A 60 -7.20 2.28 29.76
C PHE A 60 -6.45 3.53 30.25
N ASN A 61 -7.16 4.59 30.60
CA ASN A 61 -6.59 5.87 31.05
C ASN A 61 -5.53 6.46 30.10
N CYS A 62 -5.70 6.28 28.80
CA CYS A 62 -4.76 6.75 27.78
C CYS A 62 -5.47 7.11 26.47
N LYS A 63 -4.78 7.81 25.58
CA LYS A 63 -5.23 8.10 24.23
C LYS A 63 -5.01 6.89 23.33
N ILE A 64 -6.03 6.59 22.54
CA ILE A 64 -6.03 5.50 21.56
C ILE A 64 -6.63 6.04 20.26
N PRO A 65 -5.91 5.94 19.13
CA PRO A 65 -6.38 6.46 17.86
C PRO A 65 -7.59 5.66 17.37
N PHE A 66 -8.43 6.33 16.59
CA PHE A 66 -9.46 5.68 15.77
C PHE A 66 -8.81 5.19 14.48
N LEU A 67 -9.08 3.94 14.08
CA LEU A 67 -8.46 3.28 12.91
C LEU A 67 -9.47 2.85 11.84
N ASN A 68 -10.66 3.49 11.81
CA ASN A 68 -11.80 3.15 10.94
C ASN A 68 -12.48 1.81 11.27
N GLY A 69 -13.81 1.81 11.12
CA GLY A 69 -14.70 0.75 11.62
C GLY A 69 -14.56 -0.60 10.91
N GLY A 70 -14.22 -0.65 9.62
CA GLY A 70 -14.35 -1.90 8.85
C GLY A 70 -13.58 -3.11 9.38
N LEU A 71 -12.37 -2.93 9.95
CA LEU A 71 -11.59 -4.00 10.57
C LEU A 71 -12.05 -4.32 11.99
N PHE A 72 -12.55 -3.31 12.70
CA PHE A 72 -12.93 -3.36 14.11
C PHE A 72 -14.45 -3.38 14.32
N ASP A 73 -15.20 -3.64 13.26
CA ASP A 73 -16.64 -3.86 13.30
C ASP A 73 -16.88 -5.33 13.70
N PRO A 74 -17.75 -5.61 14.68
CA PRO A 74 -18.09 -6.97 15.03
C PRO A 74 -18.66 -7.72 13.81
N LEU A 75 -18.08 -8.88 13.48
CA LEU A 75 -18.55 -9.71 12.38
C LEU A 75 -19.92 -10.31 12.71
N ASN A 76 -20.84 -10.34 11.73
CA ASN A 76 -22.14 -11.02 11.84
C ASN A 76 -22.94 -10.68 13.10
N ASP A 77 -23.01 -9.39 13.45
CA ASP A 77 -23.72 -8.90 14.64
C ASP A 77 -23.21 -9.50 15.97
N TYR A 78 -21.92 -9.89 16.03
CA TYR A 78 -21.30 -10.41 17.23
C TYR A 78 -21.46 -9.45 18.42
N ASN A 79 -22.23 -9.89 19.43
CA ASN A 79 -22.49 -9.12 20.64
C ASN A 79 -21.44 -9.44 21.70
N TRP A 80 -20.25 -8.87 21.53
CA TRP A 80 -19.10 -9.03 22.44
C TRP A 80 -19.44 -8.67 23.89
N ALA A 81 -20.25 -7.63 24.11
CA ALA A 81 -20.65 -7.21 25.46
C ALA A 81 -21.52 -8.24 26.23
N LYS A 82 -22.09 -9.24 25.55
CA LYS A 82 -22.94 -10.27 26.17
C LYS A 82 -22.44 -11.69 25.93
N THR A 83 -21.34 -11.87 25.21
CA THR A 83 -20.86 -13.17 24.78
C THR A 83 -19.44 -13.35 25.25
N ASP A 84 -19.23 -14.30 26.16
CA ASP A 84 -17.89 -14.58 26.67
C ASP A 84 -17.16 -15.58 25.76
N ILE A 85 -16.07 -15.14 25.11
CA ILE A 85 -15.13 -16.04 24.43
C ILE A 85 -13.89 -16.21 25.31
N LEU A 86 -13.92 -17.23 26.17
CA LEU A 86 -12.88 -17.48 27.15
C LEU A 86 -11.61 -18.08 26.54
N LEU A 87 -10.82 -17.26 25.85
CA LEU A 87 -9.49 -17.63 25.38
C LEU A 87 -8.51 -17.62 26.57
N PRO A 88 -7.74 -18.69 26.81
CA PRO A 88 -6.83 -18.74 27.94
C PRO A 88 -5.68 -17.74 27.77
N ASP A 89 -5.33 -17.00 28.83
CA ASP A 89 -4.25 -16.01 28.82
C ASP A 89 -2.89 -16.61 28.37
N THR A 90 -2.70 -17.92 28.57
CA THR A 90 -1.51 -18.67 28.12
C THR A 90 -1.34 -18.70 26.60
N LEU A 91 -2.41 -18.45 25.84
CA LEU A 91 -2.38 -18.30 24.38
C LEU A 91 -1.65 -17.00 23.98
N PHE A 92 -1.79 -15.95 24.78
CA PHE A 92 -1.19 -14.64 24.49
C PHE A 92 0.23 -14.55 24.98
N SER A 93 0.54 -15.12 26.14
CA SER A 93 1.90 -15.23 26.65
C SER A 93 2.07 -16.37 27.64
N ASN A 94 3.22 -17.06 27.59
CA ASN A 94 3.52 -18.14 28.51
C ASN A 94 5.04 -18.27 28.77
N LYS A 95 5.43 -19.27 29.57
CA LYS A 95 6.85 -19.55 29.91
C LYS A 95 7.38 -20.82 29.25
N ILE A 96 6.69 -21.32 28.22
CA ILE A 96 7.11 -22.53 27.50
C ILE A 96 8.37 -22.18 26.70
N LYS A 97 9.38 -23.03 26.78
CA LYS A 97 10.60 -22.86 25.99
C LYS A 97 10.43 -23.45 24.59
N THR A 98 10.85 -22.72 23.56
CA THR A 98 10.90 -23.24 22.20
C THR A 98 12.06 -24.23 22.04
N LYS A 99 12.10 -24.95 20.91
CA LYS A 99 13.22 -25.86 20.60
C LYS A 99 14.54 -25.10 20.42
N GLU A 100 14.42 -23.85 20.02
CA GLU A 100 15.50 -22.90 19.76
C GLU A 100 15.98 -22.20 21.06
N GLY A 101 15.27 -22.38 22.18
CA GLY A 101 15.67 -21.88 23.49
C GLY A 101 14.98 -20.59 23.95
N ASP A 102 14.14 -19.98 23.12
CA ASP A 102 13.36 -18.79 23.48
C ASP A 102 12.31 -19.10 24.55
N ILE A 103 11.97 -18.10 25.36
CA ILE A 103 10.91 -18.22 26.36
C ILE A 103 9.64 -17.58 25.80
N GLY A 104 8.55 -18.35 25.82
CA GLY A 104 7.23 -17.88 25.43
C GLY A 104 6.85 -18.32 24.02
N THR A 105 5.70 -18.98 23.91
CA THR A 105 5.11 -19.40 22.64
C THR A 105 3.79 -18.69 22.34
N GLY A 106 3.39 -17.73 23.19
CA GLY A 106 2.14 -17.00 23.01
C GLY A 106 2.21 -15.97 21.89
N ILE A 107 1.04 -15.49 21.46
CA ILE A 107 0.90 -14.52 20.37
C ILE A 107 1.75 -13.26 20.61
N LEU A 108 1.70 -12.69 21.81
CA LEU A 108 2.48 -11.50 22.15
C LEU A 108 3.98 -11.83 22.24
N ASP A 109 4.35 -13.05 22.66
CA ASP A 109 5.75 -13.48 22.74
C ASP A 109 6.35 -13.61 21.34
N VAL A 110 5.56 -14.03 20.35
CA VAL A 110 5.96 -13.99 18.94
C VAL A 110 6.08 -12.55 18.46
N PHE A 111 5.09 -11.69 18.75
CA PHE A 111 5.12 -10.30 18.30
C PHE A 111 6.30 -9.51 18.85
N ASP A 112 6.72 -9.76 20.09
CA ASP A 112 7.88 -9.08 20.68
C ASP A 112 9.23 -9.54 20.11
N ARG A 113 9.28 -10.71 19.46
CA ARG A 113 10.53 -11.26 18.88
C ARG A 113 10.82 -10.74 17.47
N TYR A 114 9.80 -10.29 16.76
CA TYR A 114 9.91 -9.90 15.36
C TYR A 114 9.47 -8.45 15.16
N ASN A 115 10.20 -7.71 14.36
CA ASN A 115 9.77 -6.39 13.91
C ASN A 115 8.76 -6.56 12.77
N PHE A 116 7.61 -5.90 12.81
CA PHE A 116 6.66 -5.92 11.70
C PHE A 116 6.83 -4.66 10.87
N THR A 117 6.92 -4.82 9.56
CA THR A 117 7.08 -3.70 8.62
C THR A 117 5.89 -3.63 7.66
N VAL A 118 5.45 -2.41 7.37
CA VAL A 118 4.45 -2.14 6.30
C VAL A 118 5.15 -2.03 4.94
N LYS A 119 6.47 -1.89 4.97
CA LYS A 119 7.34 -1.68 3.84
C LYS A 119 7.96 -3.01 3.41
N GLU A 120 7.74 -3.41 2.17
CA GLU A 120 8.35 -4.60 1.53
C GLU A 120 9.82 -4.37 1.13
N ASP A 121 10.47 -3.32 1.65
CA ASP A 121 11.76 -2.80 1.18
C ASP A 121 12.92 -3.78 1.35
N GLU A 122 13.99 -3.54 0.59
CA GLU A 122 15.03 -4.46 0.15
C GLU A 122 15.61 -5.43 1.21
N PRO A 123 15.96 -6.67 0.79
CA PRO A 123 16.49 -7.74 1.66
C PRO A 123 17.80 -7.42 2.40
N LEU A 124 18.39 -6.24 2.16
CA LEU A 124 19.64 -5.78 2.76
C LEU A 124 19.43 -4.84 3.96
N GLU A 125 18.22 -4.29 4.20
CA GLU A 125 17.91 -3.59 5.46
C GLU A 125 17.64 -4.60 6.58
N LYS A 126 18.77 -5.03 7.14
CA LYS A 126 18.97 -6.16 8.02
C LYS A 126 18.52 -5.89 9.45
N GLU A 127 17.22 -5.77 9.67
CA GLU A 127 16.57 -6.30 10.86
C GLU A 127 15.43 -7.19 10.38
N VAL A 128 15.43 -8.46 10.81
CA VAL A 128 14.51 -9.53 10.40
C VAL A 128 13.06 -9.07 10.62
N ALA A 129 12.49 -8.39 9.63
CA ALA A 129 11.16 -7.84 9.69
C ALA A 129 10.17 -8.77 8.98
N VAL A 130 9.03 -9.02 9.61
CA VAL A 130 7.94 -9.79 9.00
C VAL A 130 7.20 -8.83 8.06
N ASP A 131 7.30 -9.11 6.77
CA ASP A 131 6.66 -8.35 5.69
C ASP A 131 5.20 -8.79 5.44
N PRO A 132 4.43 -8.05 4.63
CA PRO A 132 3.08 -8.44 4.24
C PRO A 132 2.96 -9.73 3.41
N GLU A 133 4.03 -10.20 2.75
CA GLU A 133 4.02 -11.46 1.98
C GLU A 133 3.79 -12.66 2.91
N MET A 134 4.36 -12.61 4.12
CA MET A 134 4.11 -13.60 5.17
C MET A 134 2.63 -13.73 5.52
N LEU A 135 1.85 -12.64 5.48
CA LEU A 135 0.40 -12.72 5.69
C LEU A 135 -0.30 -13.51 4.59
N GLY A 136 0.14 -13.37 3.33
CA GLY A 136 -0.34 -14.17 2.21
C GLY A 136 -0.07 -15.66 2.42
N LYS A 137 1.15 -16.03 2.80
CA LYS A 137 1.54 -17.42 3.08
C LYS A 137 0.79 -18.01 4.28
N VAL A 138 0.58 -17.22 5.34
CA VAL A 138 -0.23 -17.65 6.50
C VAL A 138 -1.67 -17.89 6.08
N PHE A 139 -2.28 -16.96 5.33
CA PHE A 139 -3.66 -17.09 4.86
C PHE A 139 -3.85 -18.32 3.97
N GLU A 140 -2.91 -18.56 3.05
CA GLU A 140 -2.90 -19.79 2.26
C GLU A 140 -2.89 -21.00 3.19
N ASN A 141 -1.95 -21.05 4.14
CA ASN A 141 -1.80 -22.19 5.06
C ASN A 141 -3.03 -22.47 5.93
N LEU A 142 -3.82 -21.44 6.25
CA LEU A 142 -5.07 -21.57 7.01
C LEU A 142 -6.25 -22.11 6.18
N LEU A 143 -6.18 -22.06 4.84
CA LEU A 143 -7.18 -22.67 3.98
C LEU A 143 -6.91 -24.17 3.80
N GLU A 144 -7.94 -25.01 3.99
CA GLU A 144 -7.86 -26.43 3.64
C GLU A 144 -7.50 -26.61 2.17
N VAL A 145 -6.61 -27.56 1.86
CA VAL A 145 -6.04 -27.77 0.51
C VAL A 145 -7.11 -27.98 -0.57
N LYS A 146 -8.28 -28.53 -0.21
CA LYS A 146 -9.42 -28.70 -1.11
C LYS A 146 -10.10 -27.39 -1.51
N ASP A 147 -10.11 -26.40 -0.61
CA ASP A 147 -10.72 -25.10 -0.83
C ASP A 147 -9.84 -24.14 -1.63
N ARG A 148 -8.51 -24.33 -1.62
CA ARG A 148 -7.58 -23.46 -2.38
C ARG A 148 -7.77 -23.57 -3.89
N LYS A 149 -7.93 -24.80 -4.40
CA LYS A 149 -8.14 -25.03 -5.84
C LYS A 149 -9.51 -24.59 -6.33
N SER A 150 -10.54 -24.71 -5.50
CA SER A 150 -11.90 -24.33 -5.88
C SER A 150 -12.13 -22.82 -5.79
N LYS A 151 -11.47 -22.12 -4.86
CA LYS A 151 -11.58 -20.65 -4.67
C LYS A 151 -10.51 -19.84 -5.41
N GLY A 152 -9.48 -20.49 -5.99
CA GLY A 152 -8.41 -19.82 -6.73
C GLY A 152 -7.55 -18.89 -5.86
N THR A 153 -7.47 -19.17 -4.56
CA THR A 153 -6.87 -18.25 -3.59
C THR A 153 -5.38 -18.54 -3.43
N TYR A 154 -4.59 -17.95 -4.32
CA TYR A 154 -3.14 -17.99 -4.32
C TYR A 154 -2.59 -16.57 -4.25
N TYR A 155 -1.62 -16.35 -3.38
CA TYR A 155 -0.90 -15.10 -3.32
C TYR A 155 0.02 -14.98 -4.52
N THR A 156 -0.10 -13.87 -5.26
CA THR A 156 0.74 -13.60 -6.43
C THR A 156 2.08 -13.02 -5.96
N PRO A 157 3.23 -13.62 -6.32
CA PRO A 157 4.54 -13.08 -5.99
C PRO A 157 4.71 -11.61 -6.38
N ARG A 158 5.47 -10.87 -5.56
CA ARG A 158 5.66 -9.43 -5.70
C ARG A 158 6.19 -9.03 -7.07
N GLU A 159 7.15 -9.78 -7.60
CA GLU A 159 7.78 -9.50 -8.89
C GLU A 159 6.75 -9.54 -10.03
N ILE A 160 5.78 -10.46 -9.94
CA ILE A 160 4.71 -10.59 -10.93
C ILE A 160 3.74 -9.41 -10.80
N VAL A 161 3.32 -9.06 -9.58
CA VAL A 161 2.45 -7.90 -9.35
C VAL A 161 3.12 -6.62 -9.84
N HIS A 162 4.39 -6.40 -9.50
CA HIS A 162 5.16 -5.25 -9.90
C HIS A 162 5.25 -5.13 -11.43
N TYR A 163 5.61 -6.21 -12.10
CA TYR A 163 5.66 -6.27 -13.57
C TYR A 163 4.28 -5.98 -14.20
N MET A 164 3.22 -6.62 -13.70
CA MET A 164 1.86 -6.42 -14.21
C MET A 164 1.41 -4.97 -14.06
N CYS A 165 1.67 -4.34 -12.92
CA CYS A 165 1.36 -2.94 -12.69
C CYS A 165 2.16 -2.02 -13.62
N GLN A 166 3.47 -2.25 -13.76
CA GLN A 166 4.31 -1.46 -14.66
C GLN A 166 3.82 -1.54 -16.09
N GLU A 167 3.65 -2.74 -16.65
CA GLU A 167 3.18 -2.91 -18.03
C GLU A 167 1.78 -2.35 -18.24
N SER A 168 0.88 -2.53 -17.28
CA SER A 168 -0.48 -1.96 -17.37
C SER A 168 -0.44 -0.44 -17.43
N LEU A 169 0.36 0.20 -16.57
CA LEU A 169 0.52 1.65 -16.54
C LEU A 169 1.21 2.18 -17.79
N ILE A 170 2.29 1.54 -18.24
CA ILE A 170 3.04 1.93 -19.45
C ILE A 170 2.09 1.92 -20.65
N ASN A 171 1.36 0.83 -20.87
CA ASN A 171 0.50 0.70 -22.06
C ASN A 171 -0.74 1.60 -21.96
N TYR A 172 -1.31 1.77 -20.77
CA TYR A 172 -2.42 2.70 -20.54
C TYR A 172 -2.00 4.14 -20.83
N LEU A 173 -0.92 4.63 -20.21
CA LEU A 173 -0.44 5.99 -20.40
C LEU A 173 0.01 6.25 -21.84
N TYR A 174 0.70 5.29 -22.46
CA TYR A 174 1.10 5.41 -23.87
C TYR A 174 -0.11 5.60 -24.79
N THR A 175 -1.18 4.83 -24.54
CA THR A 175 -2.41 4.91 -25.32
C THR A 175 -3.16 6.21 -25.03
N GLU A 176 -3.37 6.58 -23.77
CA GLU A 176 -4.14 7.79 -23.41
C GLU A 176 -3.46 9.09 -23.84
N VAL A 177 -2.13 9.17 -23.74
CA VAL A 177 -1.38 10.37 -24.13
C VAL A 177 -1.32 10.52 -25.65
N ASN A 178 -1.10 9.43 -26.38
CA ASN A 178 -0.95 9.51 -27.84
C ASN A 178 -2.29 9.39 -28.61
N SER A 179 -3.36 8.86 -28.01
CA SER A 179 -4.68 8.72 -28.68
C SER A 179 -5.41 10.03 -28.92
N LYS A 180 -5.13 11.08 -28.13
CA LYS A 180 -5.82 12.38 -28.22
C LYS A 180 -5.44 13.21 -29.46
N GLN A 181 -4.42 12.83 -30.22
CA GLN A 181 -3.93 13.60 -31.37
C GLN A 181 -3.83 12.80 -32.68
N LYS A 182 -4.84 11.99 -33.01
CA LYS A 182 -5.02 11.52 -34.39
C LYS A 182 -5.36 12.70 -35.31
N SER A 183 -4.35 13.43 -35.79
CA SER A 183 -4.56 14.45 -36.80
C SER A 183 -4.91 13.78 -38.13
N ARG A 184 -6.11 14.06 -38.65
CA ARG A 184 -6.55 13.58 -39.97
C ARG A 184 -5.99 14.50 -41.03
N THR A 185 -4.80 14.22 -41.55
CA THR A 185 -4.31 14.89 -42.76
C THR A 185 -4.96 14.24 -44.00
N LYS A 186 -5.70 15.04 -44.78
CA LYS A 186 -6.11 14.66 -46.13
C LYS A 186 -4.99 15.02 -47.09
N GLU A 187 -4.33 14.04 -47.68
CA GLU A 187 -3.49 14.28 -48.85
C GLU A 187 -4.38 14.25 -50.11
N GLU A 188 -4.56 15.40 -50.74
CA GLU A 188 -5.22 15.51 -52.04
C GLU A 188 -4.18 15.25 -53.15
N LYS A 189 -4.29 14.10 -53.84
CA LYS A 189 -3.49 13.84 -55.03
C LYS A 189 -4.09 14.60 -56.21
N ILE A 190 -3.48 15.72 -56.60
CA ILE A 190 -3.86 16.46 -57.80
C ILE A 190 -3.28 15.74 -59.01
N GLN A 191 -4.14 15.17 -59.85
CA GLN A 191 -3.73 14.55 -61.12
C GLN A 191 -3.79 15.62 -62.23
N MET A 192 -2.66 16.24 -62.57
CA MET A 192 -2.62 17.20 -63.69
C MET A 192 -2.65 16.44 -65.02
N LYS A 193 -3.70 16.67 -65.83
CA LYS A 193 -3.75 16.30 -67.25
C LYS A 193 -3.32 17.48 -68.12
N LEU A 194 -2.56 17.20 -69.17
CA LEU A 194 -1.99 18.22 -70.06
C LEU A 194 -3.03 18.80 -71.05
N LEU A 195 -4.14 18.11 -71.36
CA LEU A 195 -5.30 18.62 -72.14
C LEU A 195 -6.56 17.74 -71.92
N GLY A 196 -7.75 18.35 -71.85
CA GLY A 196 -9.07 17.69 -71.74
C GLY A 196 -9.82 17.95 -70.41
N LYS A 197 -11.15 17.70 -70.37
CA LYS A 197 -11.99 17.92 -69.17
C LYS A 197 -11.53 17.01 -67.99
N PRO A 198 -11.57 17.51 -66.73
CA PRO A 198 -11.07 16.77 -65.57
C PRO A 198 -11.90 15.53 -65.27
N ASP A 199 -11.22 14.43 -64.89
CA ASP A 199 -11.85 13.22 -64.35
C ASP A 199 -12.19 13.40 -62.86
N PRO A 200 -13.15 12.63 -62.31
CA PRO A 200 -13.50 12.67 -60.90
C PRO A 200 -12.28 12.36 -60.00
N ILE A 201 -12.04 13.23 -59.02
CA ILE A 201 -10.93 13.17 -58.07
C ILE A 201 -10.94 11.81 -57.33
N GLN A 202 -9.84 11.07 -57.38
CA GLN A 202 -9.68 9.85 -56.60
C GLN A 202 -9.77 10.18 -55.10
N ARG A 203 -10.61 9.45 -54.35
CA ARG A 203 -10.79 9.66 -52.90
C ARG A 203 -9.43 9.73 -52.20
N SER A 204 -9.17 10.84 -51.51
CA SER A 204 -7.99 11.04 -50.67
C SER A 204 -7.79 9.86 -49.71
N LEU A 205 -6.59 9.30 -49.66
CA LEU A 205 -6.23 8.34 -48.62
C LEU A 205 -6.13 9.09 -47.30
N ILE A 206 -6.87 8.62 -46.27
CA ILE A 206 -6.68 9.10 -44.90
C ILE A 206 -5.49 8.30 -44.36
N ILE A 207 -4.34 8.95 -44.29
CA ILE A 207 -3.16 8.40 -43.61
C ILE A 207 -3.28 8.87 -42.16
N GLU A 208 -3.58 7.96 -41.23
CA GLU A 208 -3.41 8.23 -39.81
C GLU A 208 -1.92 8.34 -39.56
N LYS A 209 -1.42 9.57 -39.38
CA LYS A 209 -0.05 9.81 -38.96
C LYS A 209 -0.03 9.82 -37.44
N ASP A 210 0.52 8.76 -36.84
CA ASP A 210 0.80 8.75 -35.41
C ASP A 210 1.85 9.84 -35.11
N SER A 211 1.42 10.98 -34.59
CA SER A 211 2.31 11.88 -33.88
C SER A 211 2.45 11.34 -32.47
N ASN A 212 3.33 10.36 -32.27
CA ASN A 212 3.70 9.90 -30.93
C ASN A 212 4.39 11.06 -30.22
N ILE A 213 3.65 11.79 -29.37
CA ILE A 213 4.14 12.95 -28.61
C ILE A 213 5.18 12.48 -27.59
N ILE A 214 4.92 11.31 -27.00
CA ILE A 214 5.79 10.68 -26.03
C ILE A 214 6.06 9.25 -26.47
N SER A 215 7.34 8.88 -26.53
CA SER A 215 7.76 7.52 -26.86
C SER A 215 7.39 6.55 -25.73
N LYS A 216 7.21 5.27 -26.08
CA LYS A 216 6.95 4.25 -25.06
C LYS A 216 8.13 4.14 -24.11
N GLU A 217 9.35 4.26 -24.62
CA GLU A 217 10.59 4.23 -23.85
C GLU A 217 10.67 5.36 -22.80
N ASP A 218 10.16 6.54 -23.12
CA ASP A 218 10.14 7.67 -22.19
C ASP A 218 9.14 7.42 -21.04
N ILE A 219 7.98 6.82 -21.34
CA ILE A 219 6.99 6.41 -20.32
C ILE A 219 7.54 5.26 -19.48
N GLU A 220 8.24 4.30 -20.07
CA GLU A 220 8.89 3.22 -19.33
C GLU A 220 9.90 3.75 -18.31
N LYS A 221 10.71 4.73 -18.70
CA LYS A 221 11.66 5.37 -17.78
C LYS A 221 10.95 6.08 -16.63
N LEU A 222 9.84 6.75 -16.90
CA LEU A 222 9.01 7.37 -15.86
C LEU A 222 8.47 6.32 -14.88
N ILE A 223 7.91 5.23 -15.38
CA ILE A 223 7.27 4.20 -14.54
C ILE A 223 8.30 3.37 -13.75
N LYS A 224 9.47 3.09 -14.34
CA LYS A 224 10.51 2.25 -13.71
C LYS A 224 11.44 3.02 -12.77
N TYR A 225 11.67 4.31 -13.03
CA TYR A 225 12.68 5.10 -12.33
C TYR A 225 12.17 6.44 -11.80
N GLY A 226 10.89 6.76 -11.97
CA GLY A 226 10.31 8.04 -11.55
C GLY A 226 10.51 8.32 -10.06
N ASP A 227 10.24 7.32 -9.22
CA ASP A 227 10.39 7.40 -7.76
C ASP A 227 11.80 7.82 -7.31
N THR A 228 12.84 7.22 -7.89
CA THR A 228 14.24 7.47 -7.55
C THR A 228 14.80 8.76 -8.17
N THR A 229 14.12 9.29 -9.18
CA THR A 229 14.56 10.48 -9.93
C THR A 229 13.86 11.76 -9.48
N ILE A 230 12.68 11.66 -8.86
CA ILE A 230 11.89 12.81 -8.39
C ILE A 230 12.67 13.74 -7.47
N GLU A 231 13.38 13.22 -6.46
CA GLU A 231 14.12 14.08 -5.51
C GLU A 231 15.25 14.86 -6.20
N ASN A 232 16.00 14.19 -7.08
CA ASN A 232 17.07 14.80 -7.86
C ASN A 232 16.52 15.85 -8.83
N ASP A 233 15.45 15.50 -9.56
CA ASP A 233 14.88 16.36 -10.59
C ASP A 233 14.16 17.57 -9.97
N ASN A 234 13.52 17.42 -8.81
CA ASN A 234 12.99 18.55 -8.03
C ASN A 234 14.10 19.50 -7.55
N HIS A 235 15.25 18.96 -7.13
CA HIS A 235 16.40 19.78 -6.76
C HIS A 235 16.97 20.55 -7.96
N VAL A 236 17.02 19.95 -9.16
CA VAL A 236 17.42 20.64 -10.39
C VAL A 236 16.39 21.71 -10.79
N ALA A 237 15.09 21.39 -10.72
CA ALA A 237 14.01 22.33 -11.06
C ALA A 237 13.98 23.56 -10.14
N THR A 238 14.20 23.39 -8.84
CA THR A 238 14.23 24.50 -7.86
C THR A 238 15.45 25.40 -7.99
N LYS A 239 16.61 24.85 -8.41
CA LYS A 239 17.84 25.62 -8.61
C LYS A 239 17.97 26.24 -10.00
N GLY A 240 17.25 25.72 -10.99
CA GLY A 240 17.20 26.29 -12.35
C GLY A 240 18.46 26.07 -13.20
N GLU A 241 19.45 25.31 -12.73
CA GLU A 241 20.71 25.06 -13.44
C GLU A 241 21.11 23.58 -13.37
N GLU A 242 21.44 22.98 -14.52
CA GLU A 242 22.09 21.67 -14.58
C GLU A 242 23.60 21.82 -14.34
N THR A 243 24.15 20.95 -13.48
CA THR A 243 25.59 20.86 -13.24
C THR A 243 26.12 19.51 -13.70
N LYS A 244 27.45 19.36 -13.78
CA LYS A 244 28.09 18.05 -14.08
C LYS A 244 27.66 16.92 -13.12
N THR A 245 27.19 17.28 -11.94
CA THR A 245 26.78 16.37 -10.85
C THR A 245 25.26 16.25 -10.70
N TYR A 246 24.49 17.22 -11.17
CA TYR A 246 23.03 17.25 -11.03
C TYR A 246 22.40 17.65 -12.36
N SER A 247 21.82 16.68 -13.04
CA SER A 247 21.06 16.86 -14.29
C SER A 247 19.69 16.20 -14.14
N PHE A 248 18.72 16.60 -14.98
CA PHE A 248 17.44 15.89 -15.02
C PHE A 248 17.66 14.44 -15.44
N LYS A 249 17.05 13.51 -14.71
CA LYS A 249 17.11 12.07 -15.01
C LYS A 249 15.85 11.61 -15.75
N LEU A 250 14.73 12.30 -15.59
CA LEU A 250 13.53 12.05 -16.38
C LEU A 250 13.67 12.59 -17.81
N PRO A 251 13.14 11.86 -18.81
CA PRO A 251 13.13 12.32 -20.20
C PRO A 251 12.49 13.69 -20.35
N GLU A 252 13.08 14.53 -21.21
CA GLU A 252 12.60 15.90 -21.44
C GLU A 252 11.15 15.93 -21.95
N ASN A 253 10.76 14.97 -22.80
CA ASN A 253 9.39 14.86 -23.30
C ASN A 253 8.38 14.59 -22.18
N ILE A 254 8.75 13.81 -21.16
CA ILE A 254 7.89 13.58 -20.00
C ILE A 254 7.75 14.88 -19.21
N ARG A 255 8.88 15.54 -18.91
CA ARG A 255 8.89 16.77 -18.11
C ARG A 255 8.08 17.90 -18.76
N LYS A 256 8.16 18.05 -20.09
CA LYS A 256 7.42 19.08 -20.84
C LYS A 256 5.90 18.84 -20.91
N ASN A 257 5.45 17.60 -20.71
CA ASN A 257 4.03 17.22 -20.84
C ASN A 257 3.41 16.81 -19.48
N ALA A 258 4.08 17.10 -18.37
CA ALA A 258 3.63 16.75 -17.02
C ALA A 258 2.81 17.86 -16.33
N GLU A 259 2.70 19.04 -16.94
CA GLU A 259 1.83 20.17 -16.51
C GLU A 259 0.44 20.10 -17.15
#